data_AF-A0A9X4KF20-F1
#
_entry.id   AF-A0A9X4KF20-F1
#
_cell.length_a   1.000
_cell.length_b   1.000
_cell.length_c   1.000
_cell.angle_alpha   90.00
_cell.angle_beta   90.00
_cell.angle_gamma   90.00
#
_symmetry.space_group_name_H-M   'P 1'
#
loop_
_entity.id
_entity.type
_entity.pdbx_description
1 polymer ?
#
loop_
_entity_poly.entity_id
_entity_poly.type
_entity_poly.pdbx_seq_one_letter_code
_entity_poly.pdbx_strand_id
1 'polypeptide(L)'
;MATVSNHSLDPAQPAPWVSARNAYSEVGAPPSYNDRSLIEEIDLLRRRMAETFLREDSFTAEPVMEISRMLDVKINEYMRLSYLAR
;
A
#
# COMPACT_ATOMS: atom_id res chain seq x y z
N MET A 1 -40.64 -17.79 17.73
CA MET A 1 -39.45 -17.13 18.29
C MET A 1 -38.26 -17.56 17.44
N ALA A 2 -37.72 -16.65 16.62
CA ALA A 2 -36.65 -16.96 15.70
C ALA A 2 -35.29 -16.95 16.43
N THR A 3 -34.58 -18.06 16.38
CA THR A 3 -33.21 -18.20 16.88
C THR A 3 -32.27 -17.44 15.95
N VAL A 4 -31.62 -16.40 16.45
CA VAL A 4 -30.57 -15.66 15.73
C VAL A 4 -29.33 -16.55 15.64
N SER A 5 -28.98 -16.97 14.42
CA SER A 5 -27.72 -17.64 14.11
C SER A 5 -26.57 -16.68 14.38
N ASN A 6 -25.77 -16.99 15.39
CA ASN A 6 -24.57 -16.24 15.75
C ASN A 6 -23.48 -16.56 14.72
N HIS A 7 -23.38 -15.78 13.64
CA HIS A 7 -22.22 -15.84 12.75
C HIS A 7 -21.03 -15.21 13.48
N SER A 8 -20.17 -16.07 14.04
CA SER A 8 -18.83 -15.69 14.50
C SER A 8 -18.10 -15.00 13.35
N LEU A 9 -17.82 -13.71 13.52
CA LEU A 9 -16.97 -12.95 12.61
C LEU A 9 -15.55 -13.49 12.74
N ASP A 10 -15.11 -14.24 11.74
CA ASP A 10 -13.74 -14.71 11.58
C ASP A 10 -12.79 -13.49 11.61
N PRO A 11 -11.78 -13.43 12.49
CA PRO A 11 -10.82 -12.33 12.48
C PRO A 11 -10.09 -12.35 11.14
N ALA A 12 -10.46 -11.43 10.25
CA ALA A 12 -9.90 -11.26 8.92
C ALA A 12 -8.40 -11.59 8.91
N GLN A 13 -8.02 -12.70 8.27
CA GLN A 13 -6.64 -13.10 8.14
C GLN A 13 -5.83 -11.89 7.64
N PRO A 14 -4.77 -11.48 8.35
CA PRO A 14 -3.93 -10.39 7.88
C PRO A 14 -3.37 -10.79 6.52
N ALA A 15 -3.48 -9.88 5.55
CA ALA A 15 -3.01 -10.13 4.21
C ALA A 15 -1.55 -10.62 4.25
N PRO A 16 -1.16 -11.60 3.41
CA PRO A 16 0.14 -12.30 3.51
C PRO A 16 1.37 -11.39 3.51
N TRP A 17 1.23 -10.16 3.00
CA TRP A 17 2.29 -9.15 3.01
C TRP A 17 2.56 -8.52 4.39
N VAL A 18 1.64 -8.62 5.36
CA VAL A 18 1.82 -8.08 6.73
C VAL A 18 2.95 -8.82 7.47
N SER A 19 3.16 -10.10 7.18
CA SER A 19 4.27 -10.89 7.73
C SER A 19 5.64 -10.48 7.17
N ALA A 20 5.69 -9.78 6.03
CA ALA A 20 6.93 -9.26 5.45
C ALA A 20 7.43 -8.00 6.18
N ARG A 21 6.66 -7.43 7.12
CA ARG A 21 6.98 -6.19 7.84
C ARG A 21 8.23 -6.28 8.72
N ASN A 22 8.66 -7.49 9.09
CA ASN A 22 9.91 -7.69 9.83
C ASN A 22 11.17 -7.67 8.95
N ALA A 23 11.06 -7.57 7.62
CA ALA A 23 12.21 -7.56 6.71
C ALA A 23 12.80 -6.17 6.43
N TYR A 24 12.16 -5.08 6.86
CA TYR A 24 12.64 -3.72 6.61
C TYR A 24 13.83 -3.30 7.51
N SER A 25 14.27 -4.16 8.42
CA SER A 25 15.34 -3.86 9.39
C SER A 25 16.76 -4.28 8.97
N GLU A 26 16.95 -4.93 7.81
CA GLU A 26 18.26 -5.47 7.41
C GLU A 26 18.83 -4.92 6.08
N VAL A 27 18.46 -3.71 5.67
CA VAL A 27 18.91 -3.18 4.37
C VAL A 27 20.30 -2.54 4.48
N GLY A 28 21.34 -3.37 4.45
CA GLY A 28 22.74 -2.98 4.21
C GLY A 28 23.15 -2.96 2.73
N ALA A 29 22.26 -3.38 1.81
CA ALA A 29 22.50 -3.34 0.37
C ALA A 29 21.77 -2.17 -0.28
N PRO A 30 22.44 -1.31 -1.08
CA PRO A 30 21.77 -0.21 -1.74
C PRO A 30 20.71 -0.73 -2.71
N PRO A 31 19.50 -0.14 -2.72
CA PRO A 31 18.46 -0.49 -3.69
C PRO A 31 19.00 -0.35 -5.12
N SER A 32 18.62 -1.28 -6.00
CA SER A 32 18.99 -1.21 -7.41
C SER A 32 18.46 0.10 -8.03
N TYR A 33 19.01 0.53 -9.16
CA TYR A 33 18.59 1.77 -9.81
C TYR A 33 17.06 1.80 -10.09
N ASN A 34 16.50 0.66 -10.48
CA ASN A 34 15.06 0.51 -10.69
C ASN A 34 14.27 0.63 -9.38
N ASP A 35 14.80 0.12 -8.27
CA ASP A 35 14.15 0.24 -6.95
C ASP A 35 14.16 1.69 -6.47
N ARG A 36 15.24 2.46 -6.72
CA ARG A 36 15.31 3.88 -6.35
C ARG A 36 14.28 4.72 -7.10
N SER A 37 14.21 4.57 -8.42
CA SER A 37 13.20 5.26 -9.23
C SER A 37 11.79 4.95 -8.76
N LEU A 38 11.52 3.68 -8.43
CA LEU A 38 10.21 3.25 -7.98
C LEU A 38 9.85 3.80 -6.59
N ILE A 39 10.82 3.86 -5.66
CA ILE A 39 10.64 4.49 -4.35
C ILE A 39 10.32 5.99 -4.52
N GLU A 40 11.05 6.69 -5.38
CA GLU A 40 10.81 8.10 -5.66
C GLU A 40 9.42 8.35 -6.26
N GLU A 41 8.96 7.48 -7.18
CA GLU A 41 7.62 7.53 -7.74
C GLU A 41 6.53 7.32 -6.68
N ILE A 42 6.72 6.34 -5.78
CA ILE A 42 5.81 6.09 -4.65
C ILE A 42 5.73 7.31 -3.74
N ASP A 43 6.86 7.92 -3.39
CA ASP A 43 6.90 9.09 -2.50
C ASP A 43 6.34 10.35 -3.16
N LEU A 44 6.52 10.51 -4.46
CA LEU A 44 5.85 11.57 -5.24
C LEU A 44 4.33 11.39 -5.21
N LEU A 45 3.83 10.18 -5.45
CA LEU A 45 2.39 9.90 -5.45
C LEU A 45 1.77 10.10 -4.06
N ARG A 46 2.46 9.71 -2.98
CA ARG A 46 2.04 9.98 -1.60
C ARG A 46 1.90 11.47 -1.32
N ARG A 47 2.89 12.27 -1.70
CA ARG A 47 2.84 13.73 -1.55
C ARG A 47 1.70 14.35 -2.33
N ARG A 48 1.53 13.96 -3.60
CA ARG A 48 0.42 14.43 -4.44
C ARG A 48 -0.94 14.05 -3.87
N MET A 49 -1.09 12.84 -3.35
CA MET A 49 -2.35 12.40 -2.71
C MET A 49 -2.67 13.27 -1.50
N ALA A 50 -1.68 13.55 -0.64
CA ALA A 50 -1.85 14.40 0.53
C ALA A 50 -2.20 15.84 0.14
N GLU A 51 -1.50 16.43 -0.83
CA GLU A 51 -1.78 17.78 -1.34
C GLU A 51 -3.15 17.89 -2.00
N THR A 52 -3.59 16.86 -2.74
CA THR A 52 -4.92 16.83 -3.35
C THR A 52 -6.00 16.64 -2.28
N PHE A 53 -5.78 15.78 -1.29
CA PHE A 53 -6.68 15.64 -0.15
C PHE A 53 -6.86 16.98 0.57
N LEU A 54 -5.78 17.72 0.85
CA LEU A 54 -5.87 19.02 1.50
C LEU A 54 -6.64 20.07 0.67
N ARG A 55 -6.67 19.93 -0.67
CA ARG A 55 -7.43 20.81 -1.57
C ARG A 55 -8.90 20.42 -1.65
N GLU A 56 -9.19 19.13 -1.72
CA GLU A 56 -10.55 18.59 -1.87
C GLU A 56 -11.29 18.42 -0.53
N ASP A 57 -10.56 18.39 0.59
CA ASP A 57 -11.02 18.08 1.96
C ASP A 57 -11.83 16.77 2.03
N SER A 58 -11.50 15.82 1.16
CA SER A 58 -12.24 14.57 1.04
C SER A 58 -11.38 13.44 0.50
N PHE A 59 -11.34 12.34 1.25
CA PHE A 59 -10.63 11.12 0.82
C PHE A 59 -11.34 10.38 -0.31
N THR A 60 -12.64 10.63 -0.52
CA THR A 60 -13.43 9.98 -1.57
C THR A 60 -13.64 10.89 -2.78
N ALA A 61 -13.00 12.07 -2.81
CA ALA A 61 -12.97 12.89 -4.01
C ALA A 61 -12.28 12.11 -5.14
N GLU A 62 -12.85 12.16 -6.35
CA GLU A 62 -12.33 11.39 -7.49
C GLU A 62 -10.83 11.64 -7.76
N PRO A 63 -10.31 12.88 -7.69
CA PRO A 63 -8.87 13.12 -7.86
C PRO A 63 -8.00 12.44 -6.80
N VAL A 64 -8.45 12.35 -5.55
CA VAL A 64 -7.74 11.66 -4.47
C VAL A 64 -7.77 10.14 -4.69
N MET A 65 -8.94 9.62 -5.09
CA MET A 65 -9.12 8.21 -5.41
C MET A 65 -8.29 7.78 -6.62
N GLU A 66 -8.17 8.61 -7.67
CA GLU A 66 -7.32 8.33 -8.83
C GLU A 66 -5.84 8.23 -8.43
N ILE A 67 -5.34 9.19 -7.64
CA ILE A 67 -3.96 9.13 -7.14
C ILE A 67 -3.76 7.91 -6.24
N SER A 68 -4.74 7.54 -5.42
CA SER A 68 -4.68 6.32 -4.60
C SER A 68 -4.53 5.07 -5.46
N ARG A 69 -5.32 4.93 -6.53
CA ARG A 69 -5.22 3.80 -7.47
C ARG A 69 -3.84 3.74 -8.12
N MET A 70 -3.29 4.89 -8.52
CA MET A 70 -1.94 4.97 -9.09
C MET A 70 -0.86 4.55 -8.07
N LEU A 71 -1.00 5.00 -6.82
CA LEU A 71 -0.10 4.64 -5.73
C LEU A 71 -0.12 3.13 -5.46
N ASP A 72 -1.30 2.52 -5.43
CA ASP A 72 -1.45 1.08 -5.23
C ASP A 72 -0.74 0.28 -6.32
N VAL A 73 -0.83 0.70 -7.59
CA VAL A 73 -0.10 0.06 -8.69
C VAL A 73 1.40 0.07 -8.45
N LYS A 74 1.95 1.21 -8.00
CA LYS A 74 3.40 1.36 -7.76
C LYS A 74 3.86 0.59 -6.52
N ILE A 75 3.06 0.55 -5.46
CA ILE A 75 3.32 -0.29 -4.30
C ILE A 75 3.34 -1.76 -4.72
N ASN A 76 2.33 -2.22 -5.49
CA ASN A 76 2.28 -3.59 -5.96
C ASN A 76 3.49 -3.95 -6.84
N GLU A 77 3.94 -3.04 -7.70
CA GLU A 77 5.16 -3.19 -8.48
C GLU A 77 6.39 -3.35 -7.58
N TYR A 78 6.55 -2.48 -6.58
CA TYR A 78 7.66 -2.52 -5.64
C TYR A 78 7.68 -3.81 -4.83
N MET A 79 6.51 -4.22 -4.32
CA MET A 79 6.36 -5.46 -3.59
C MET A 79 6.75 -6.65 -4.47
N ARG A 80 6.26 -6.71 -5.72
CA ARG A 80 6.59 -7.79 -6.66
C ARG A 80 8.10 -7.88 -6.91
N LEU A 81 8.77 -6.75 -7.17
CA LEU A 81 10.22 -6.72 -7.38
C LEU A 81 10.98 -7.15 -6.12
N SER A 82 10.54 -6.67 -4.95
CA SER A 82 11.13 -7.02 -3.64
C SER A 82 10.96 -8.50 -3.28
N TYR A 83 9.89 -9.15 -3.75
CA TYR A 83 9.68 -10.59 -3.58
C TYR A 83 10.45 -11.42 -4.61
N LEU A 84 10.59 -10.95 -5.85
CA LEU A 84 11.32 -11.65 -6.93
C LEU A 84 12.85 -11.52 -6.82
N ALA A 85 13.34 -10.49 -6.14
CA ALA A 85 14.77 -10.30 -5.88
C ALA A 85 15.31 -11.20 -4.74
N ARG A 86 14.47 -12.08 -4.16
CA ARG A 86 14.87 -13.07 -3.15
C ARG A 86 15.06 -14.46 -3.74
#